data_AF-A0A534G7V5-F1
#
_entry.id   AF-A0A534G7V5-F1
#
_cell.length_a   1.000
_cell.length_b   1.000
_cell.length_c   1.000
_cell.angle_alpha   90.00
_cell.angle_beta   90.00
_cell.angle_gamma   90.00
#
_symmetry.space_group_name_H-M   'P 1'
#
loop_
_entity.id
_entity.type
_entity.pdbx_description
1 polymer ?
#
loop_
_entity_poly.entity_id
_entity_poly.type
_entity_poly.pdbx_seq_one_letter_code
_entity_poly.pdbx_strand_id
1 'polypeptide(L)'
;MADLPTAPHSVLADARVRRYALIGLAAALVLAVWGIVSRISARNALEREAAAAAVPTVATVKPKAGPGSDTLVLPGTVQAFYEAPIYARTSGYLKNWYTDIGTAVKKGRVLAEIDTPEVDQQLRQAEADLATADANYELARTTNERWKGLLATESVSQQDADQRAGDAAAKAAARQSAAANLARLKDLES
;
A
#
# COMPACT_ATOMS: atom_id res chain seq x y z
N MET A 1 49.34 89.21 -110.97
CA MET A 1 47.93 89.34 -110.54
C MET A 1 47.68 88.16 -109.61
N ALA A 2 48.08 88.34 -108.34
CA ALA A 2 47.17 88.37 -107.17
C ALA A 2 46.81 86.92 -106.73
N ASP A 3 46.85 86.46 -105.49
CA ASP A 3 46.86 87.10 -104.17
C ASP A 3 47.07 85.99 -103.09
N LEU A 4 47.70 86.33 -101.96
CA LEU A 4 47.51 85.85 -100.56
C LEU A 4 47.86 84.41 -100.06
N PRO A 5 48.14 84.23 -98.73
CA PRO A 5 49.07 83.25 -98.12
C PRO A 5 48.44 82.34 -97.01
N THR A 6 49.29 81.74 -96.16
CA THR A 6 49.07 81.07 -94.83
C THR A 6 48.93 79.53 -94.84
N ALA A 7 49.98 78.75 -94.52
CA ALA A 7 50.61 78.42 -93.22
C ALA A 7 50.08 77.10 -92.61
N PRO A 8 50.96 76.26 -92.02
CA PRO A 8 50.91 74.80 -92.14
C PRO A 8 50.34 74.12 -90.89
N HIS A 9 49.96 72.83 -90.95
CA HIS A 9 50.26 71.82 -89.91
C HIS A 9 49.89 70.41 -90.42
N SER A 10 50.85 69.74 -91.06
CA SER A 10 50.80 68.30 -91.30
C SER A 10 51.28 67.56 -90.04
N VAL A 11 50.34 67.08 -89.22
CA VAL A 11 50.63 66.02 -88.25
C VAL A 11 50.50 64.66 -88.94
N LEU A 12 51.59 64.25 -89.61
CA LEU A 12 51.77 62.86 -90.01
C LEU A 12 52.02 62.04 -88.73
N ALA A 13 50.98 61.41 -88.21
CA ALA A 13 51.09 60.48 -87.10
C ALA A 13 51.87 59.22 -87.55
N ASP A 14 53.07 59.07 -86.98
CA ASP A 14 54.03 58.01 -87.24
C ASP A 14 53.44 56.61 -86.93
N ALA A 15 53.59 55.65 -87.85
CA ALA A 15 52.98 54.31 -87.77
C ALA A 15 53.43 53.50 -86.53
N ARG A 16 54.53 53.91 -85.88
CA ARG A 16 54.99 53.35 -84.60
C ARG A 16 54.08 53.74 -83.44
N VAL A 17 53.55 54.96 -83.40
CA VAL A 17 52.69 55.47 -82.32
C VAL A 17 51.37 54.71 -82.26
N ARG A 18 50.79 54.35 -83.42
CA ARG A 18 49.56 53.55 -83.50
C ARG A 18 49.73 52.12 -82.97
N ARG A 19 50.92 51.52 -83.14
CA ARG A 19 51.23 50.18 -82.61
C ARG A 19 51.37 50.21 -81.08
N TYR A 20 52.04 51.21 -80.52
CA TYR A 20 52.12 51.38 -79.07
C TYR A 20 50.77 51.70 -78.43
N ALA A 21 49.89 52.47 -79.10
CA ALA A 21 48.53 52.72 -78.63
C ALA A 21 47.67 51.44 -78.57
N LEU A 22 47.77 50.55 -79.57
CA LEU A 22 47.06 49.27 -79.57
C LEU A 22 47.60 48.30 -78.50
N ILE A 23 48.92 48.27 -78.28
CA ILE A 23 49.53 47.48 -77.21
C ILE A 23 49.09 48.02 -75.83
N GLY A 24 49.04 49.33 -75.66
CA GLY A 24 48.54 49.97 -74.44
C GLY A 24 47.06 49.65 -74.17
N LEU A 25 46.21 49.65 -75.20
CA LEU A 25 44.80 49.27 -75.08
C LEU A 25 44.62 47.79 -74.75
N ALA A 26 45.40 46.90 -75.38
CA ALA A 26 45.38 45.48 -75.08
C ALA A 26 45.85 45.19 -73.64
N ALA A 27 46.91 45.85 -73.18
CA ALA A 27 47.38 45.77 -71.79
C ALA A 27 46.31 46.28 -70.81
N ALA A 28 45.64 47.39 -71.14
CA ALA A 28 44.54 47.92 -70.32
C ALA A 28 43.35 46.96 -70.25
N LEU A 29 42.99 46.30 -71.37
CA LEU A 29 41.93 45.29 -71.39
C LEU A 29 42.30 44.04 -70.57
N VAL A 30 43.54 43.57 -70.67
CA VAL A 30 44.01 42.43 -69.86
C VAL A 30 43.97 42.77 -68.37
N LEU A 31 44.40 43.98 -67.98
CA LEU A 31 44.29 44.45 -66.59
C LEU A 31 42.84 44.60 -66.13
N ALA A 32 41.95 45.08 -67.00
CA ALA A 32 40.52 45.18 -66.69
C ALA A 32 39.88 43.80 -66.50
N VAL A 33 40.18 42.83 -67.38
CA VAL A 33 39.69 41.45 -67.27
C VAL A 33 40.25 40.77 -66.02
N TRP A 34 41.56 40.92 -65.75
CA TRP A 34 42.17 40.42 -64.51
C TRP A 34 41.47 41.01 -63.28
N GLY A 35 41.26 42.33 -63.26
CA GLY A 35 40.55 43.02 -62.17
C GLY A 35 39.12 42.52 -61.97
N ILE A 36 38.38 42.27 -63.05
CA ILE A 36 37.01 41.75 -63.00
C ILE A 36 36.99 40.31 -62.48
N VAL A 37 37.85 39.42 -63.00
CA VAL A 37 37.95 38.02 -62.55
C VAL A 37 38.34 37.96 -61.08
N SER A 38 39.29 38.79 -60.66
CA SER A 38 39.69 38.91 -59.25
C SER A 38 38.56 39.41 -58.35
N ARG A 39 37.69 40.32 -58.83
CA ARG A 39 36.52 40.77 -58.07
C ARG A 39 35.44 39.69 -57.97
N ILE A 40 35.21 38.91 -59.02
CA ILE A 40 34.22 37.83 -59.02
C ILE A 40 34.68 36.70 -58.09
N SER A 41 35.96 36.33 -58.12
CA SER A 41 36.50 35.31 -57.20
C SER A 41 36.42 35.76 -55.74
N ALA A 42 36.68 37.04 -55.45
CA ALA A 42 36.55 37.60 -54.11
C ALA A 42 35.09 37.62 -53.62
N ARG A 43 34.12 37.93 -54.49
CA ARG A 43 32.69 37.87 -54.15
C ARG A 43 32.23 36.44 -53.84
N ASN A 44 32.62 35.47 -54.67
CA ASN A 44 32.25 34.07 -54.46
C ASN A 44 32.88 33.49 -53.18
N ALA A 45 34.09 33.93 -52.81
CA ALA A 45 34.71 33.55 -51.55
C ALA A 45 33.93 34.13 -50.35
N LEU A 46 33.54 35.40 -50.43
CA LEU A 46 32.77 36.07 -49.38
C LEU A 46 31.37 35.47 -49.19
N GLU A 47 30.66 35.11 -50.27
CA GLU A 47 29.35 34.47 -50.18
C GLU A 47 29.40 33.10 -49.49
N ARG A 48 30.45 32.31 -49.74
CA ARG A 48 30.64 31.01 -49.07
C ARG A 48 30.91 31.16 -47.58
N GLU A 49 31.73 32.13 -47.22
CA GLU A 49 32.03 32.43 -45.82
C GLU A 49 30.81 33.00 -45.08
N ALA A 50 30.05 33.89 -45.72
CA ALA A 50 28.80 34.41 -45.19
C ALA A 50 27.73 33.31 -45.03
N ALA A 51 27.62 32.39 -45.98
CA ALA A 51 26.70 31.25 -45.90
C ALA A 51 27.10 30.27 -44.77
N ALA A 52 28.39 30.04 -44.56
CA ALA A 52 28.88 29.23 -43.45
C ALA A 52 28.67 29.91 -42.09
N ALA A 53 28.87 31.23 -42.01
CA ALA A 53 28.64 32.02 -40.79
C ALA A 53 27.15 32.21 -40.46
N ALA A 54 26.26 32.07 -41.45
CA ALA A 54 24.82 32.19 -41.27
C ALA A 54 24.19 30.97 -40.56
N VAL A 55 24.93 29.88 -40.37
CA VAL A 55 24.43 28.72 -39.59
C VAL A 55 24.63 28.99 -38.10
N PRO A 56 23.56 29.17 -37.32
CA PRO A 56 23.68 29.46 -35.89
C PRO A 56 24.24 28.25 -35.14
N THR A 57 25.29 28.47 -34.37
CA THR A 57 25.82 27.44 -33.46
C THR A 57 24.93 27.35 -32.23
N VAL A 58 24.30 26.20 -32.03
CA VAL A 58 23.44 25.93 -30.87
C VAL A 58 24.05 24.87 -29.98
N ALA A 59 24.05 25.12 -28.67
CA ALA A 59 24.41 24.11 -27.68
C ALA A 59 23.25 23.12 -27.53
N THR A 60 23.51 21.84 -27.79
CA THR A 60 22.53 20.78 -27.60
C THR A 60 23.02 19.79 -26.55
N VAL A 61 22.07 19.21 -25.81
CA VAL A 61 22.33 18.11 -24.88
C VAL A 61 21.45 16.92 -25.27
N LYS A 62 22.03 15.72 -25.32
CA LYS A 62 21.26 14.50 -25.52
C LYS A 62 20.61 14.09 -24.20
N PRO A 63 19.29 13.84 -24.16
CA PRO A 63 18.65 13.36 -22.94
C PRO A 63 19.25 12.00 -22.55
N LYS A 64 19.65 11.88 -21.29
CA LYS A 64 20.04 10.61 -20.67
C LYS A 64 18.89 10.18 -19.75
N ALA A 65 18.55 8.90 -19.77
CA ALA A 65 17.62 8.36 -18.78
C ALA A 65 18.22 8.58 -17.39
N GLY A 66 17.52 9.34 -16.54
CA GLY A 66 17.88 9.43 -15.13
C GLY A 66 17.71 8.08 -14.44
N PRO A 67 18.37 7.83 -13.29
CA PRO A 67 18.08 6.66 -12.49
C PRO A 67 16.59 6.66 -12.16
N GLY A 68 15.86 5.72 -12.76
CA GLY A 68 14.42 5.62 -12.65
C GLY A 68 14.04 5.05 -11.29
N SER A 69 13.93 5.92 -10.28
CA SER A 69 12.97 5.84 -9.18
C SER A 69 13.42 6.78 -8.07
N ASP A 70 12.63 7.82 -7.81
CA ASP A 70 12.70 8.49 -6.53
C ASP A 70 12.01 7.56 -5.52
N THR A 71 12.77 6.93 -4.62
CA THR A 71 12.19 6.01 -3.63
C THR A 71 11.45 6.85 -2.59
N LEU A 72 10.13 6.88 -2.69
CA LEU A 72 9.27 7.55 -1.73
C LEU A 72 9.28 6.75 -0.40
N VAL A 73 9.96 7.28 0.60
CA VAL A 73 9.97 6.71 1.96
C VAL A 73 8.83 7.35 2.75
N LEU A 74 7.79 6.55 3.05
CA LEU A 74 6.71 6.98 3.92
C LEU A 74 6.90 6.38 5.31
N PRO A 75 6.70 7.16 6.39
CA PRO A 75 6.61 6.60 7.73
C PRO A 75 5.37 5.71 7.82
N GLY A 76 5.55 4.50 8.34
CA GLY A 76 4.48 3.56 8.62
C GLY A 76 4.64 3.00 10.02
N THR A 77 3.53 2.80 10.71
CA THR A 77 3.51 2.14 12.02
C THR A 77 3.09 0.69 11.82
N VAL A 78 3.86 -0.24 12.39
CA VAL A 78 3.50 -1.66 12.39
C VAL A 78 2.68 -1.94 13.65
N GLN A 79 1.55 -2.63 13.49
CA GLN A 79 0.69 -3.08 14.59
C GLN A 79 0.53 -4.60 14.54
N ALA A 80 0.16 -5.19 15.67
CA ALA A 80 -0.16 -6.61 15.72
C ALA A 80 -1.36 -6.92 14.84
N PHE A 81 -1.29 -8.01 14.06
CA PHE A 81 -2.41 -8.45 13.23
C PHE A 81 -3.60 -8.91 14.08
N TYR A 82 -3.32 -9.44 15.27
CA TYR A 82 -4.31 -9.77 16.29
C TYR A 82 -3.84 -9.26 17.64
N GLU A 83 -4.74 -8.60 18.37
CA GLU A 83 -4.53 -8.16 19.74
C GLU A 83 -5.61 -8.78 20.63
N ALA A 84 -5.20 -9.43 21.71
CA ALA A 84 -6.10 -10.12 22.63
C ALA A 84 -5.77 -9.70 24.06
N PRO A 85 -6.47 -8.68 24.61
CA PRO A 85 -6.28 -8.29 26.00
C PRO A 85 -6.79 -9.42 26.92
N ILE A 86 -5.96 -9.80 27.90
CA ILE A 86 -6.27 -10.89 28.83
C ILE A 86 -6.79 -10.30 30.13
N TYR A 87 -7.98 -10.74 30.54
CA TYR A 87 -8.63 -10.34 31.80
C TYR A 87 -8.98 -11.57 32.63
N ALA A 88 -9.05 -11.40 33.95
CA ALA A 88 -9.58 -12.41 34.85
C ALA A 88 -11.10 -12.56 34.64
N ARG A 89 -11.60 -13.80 34.66
CA ARG A 89 -13.05 -14.08 34.56
C ARG A 89 -13.80 -13.87 35.86
N THR A 90 -13.10 -13.92 36.98
CA THR A 90 -13.65 -13.77 38.33
C THR A 90 -12.74 -12.88 39.19
N SER A 91 -13.32 -12.31 40.24
CA SER A 91 -12.60 -11.52 41.25
C SER A 91 -11.93 -12.45 42.27
N GLY A 92 -10.69 -12.13 42.64
CA GLY A 92 -9.94 -12.85 43.65
C GLY A 92 -8.58 -12.22 43.89
N TYR A 93 -7.75 -12.89 44.68
CA TYR A 93 -6.40 -12.44 44.97
C TYR A 93 -5.40 -13.16 44.06
N LEU A 94 -4.40 -12.44 43.54
CA LEU A 94 -3.34 -13.06 42.77
C LEU A 94 -2.47 -13.91 43.70
N LYS A 95 -2.51 -15.23 43.53
CA LYS A 95 -1.75 -16.18 44.36
C LYS A 95 -0.35 -16.40 43.81
N ASN A 96 -0.26 -16.74 42.52
CA ASN A 96 0.99 -17.00 41.83
C ASN A 96 1.00 -16.34 40.45
N TRP A 97 2.18 -15.91 40.00
CA TRP A 97 2.41 -15.37 38.67
C TRP A 97 3.54 -16.16 38.00
N TYR A 98 3.26 -16.76 36.84
CA TYR A 98 4.12 -17.80 36.25
C TYR A 98 4.93 -17.33 35.02
N THR A 99 4.66 -16.14 34.48
CA THR A 99 5.26 -15.69 33.20
C THR A 99 5.76 -14.26 33.24
N ASP A 100 7.00 -14.02 32.84
CA ASP A 100 7.56 -12.66 32.80
C ASP A 100 7.09 -11.86 31.57
N ILE A 101 7.13 -10.53 31.68
CA ILE A 101 6.73 -9.59 30.63
C ILE A 101 7.65 -9.77 29.40
N GLY A 102 7.04 -9.89 28.22
CA GLY A 102 7.76 -10.12 26.96
C GLY A 102 8.00 -11.60 26.61
N THR A 103 7.62 -12.53 27.50
CA THR A 103 7.72 -13.97 27.22
C THR A 103 6.70 -14.39 26.17
N ALA A 104 7.13 -15.17 25.16
CA ALA A 104 6.21 -15.80 24.21
C ALA A 104 5.37 -16.88 24.90
N VAL A 105 4.04 -16.79 24.75
CA VAL A 105 3.08 -17.74 25.33
C VAL A 105 2.24 -18.40 24.24
N LYS A 106 1.73 -19.59 24.54
CA LYS A 106 0.83 -20.35 23.66
C LYS A 106 -0.54 -20.44 24.29
N LYS A 107 -1.58 -20.66 23.47
CA LYS A 107 -2.95 -20.90 23.94
C LYS A 107 -2.96 -22.03 24.98
N GLY A 108 -3.63 -21.79 26.10
CA GLY A 108 -3.77 -22.76 27.21
C GLY A 108 -2.63 -22.75 28.22
N ARG A 109 -1.60 -21.92 28.05
CA ARG A 109 -0.56 -21.75 29.08
C ARG A 109 -1.13 -20.96 30.26
N VAL A 110 -0.98 -21.49 31.47
CA VAL A 110 -1.31 -20.78 32.72
C VAL A 110 -0.34 -19.62 32.90
N LEU A 111 -0.88 -18.41 33.02
CA LEU A 111 -0.10 -17.18 33.20
C LEU A 111 -0.03 -16.80 34.69
N ALA A 112 -1.14 -16.97 35.40
CA ALA A 112 -1.31 -16.64 36.80
C ALA A 112 -2.35 -17.57 37.44
N GLU A 113 -2.25 -17.75 38.74
CA GLU A 113 -3.24 -18.42 39.58
C GLU A 113 -3.90 -17.36 40.47
N ILE A 114 -5.22 -17.33 40.46
CA ILE A 114 -6.03 -16.42 41.27
C ILE A 114 -6.70 -17.28 42.35
N ASP A 115 -6.53 -16.90 43.60
CA ASP A 115 -7.24 -17.47 44.73
C ASP A 115 -8.63 -16.84 44.84
N THR A 116 -9.68 -17.66 44.77
CA THR A 116 -11.08 -17.25 44.64
C THR A 116 -11.95 -17.93 45.70
N PRO A 117 -11.74 -17.65 47.00
CA PRO A 117 -12.39 -18.38 48.07
C PRO A 117 -13.92 -18.26 48.04
N GLU A 118 -14.46 -17.15 47.52
CA GLU A 118 -15.90 -16.95 47.35
C GLU A 118 -16.49 -17.86 46.25
N VAL A 119 -15.79 -18.03 45.13
CA VAL A 119 -16.23 -18.92 44.04
C VAL A 119 -16.20 -20.37 44.49
N ASP A 120 -15.14 -20.77 45.22
CA ASP A 120 -15.01 -22.12 45.74
C ASP A 120 -16.11 -22.46 46.75
N GLN A 121 -16.49 -21.48 47.59
CA GLN A 121 -17.61 -21.63 48.51
C GLN A 121 -18.95 -21.75 47.77
N GLN A 122 -19.17 -20.92 46.74
CA GLN A 122 -20.36 -21.02 45.90
C GLN A 122 -20.43 -22.35 45.16
N LEU A 123 -19.30 -22.87 44.68
CA LEU A 123 -19.21 -24.15 44.01
C LEU A 123 -19.63 -25.28 44.96
N ARG A 124 -19.06 -25.32 46.17
CA ARG A 124 -19.44 -26.30 47.20
C ARG A 124 -20.93 -26.23 47.56
N GLN A 125 -21.49 -25.02 47.64
CA GLN A 125 -22.92 -24.84 47.88
C GLN A 125 -23.75 -25.42 46.71
N ALA A 126 -23.38 -25.10 45.47
CA ALA A 126 -24.09 -25.58 44.28
C ALA A 126 -24.00 -27.11 44.12
N GLU A 127 -22.89 -27.73 44.52
CA GLU A 127 -22.76 -29.19 44.57
C GLU A 127 -23.73 -29.81 45.58
N ALA A 128 -23.85 -29.21 46.77
CA ALA A 128 -24.81 -29.66 47.79
C ALA A 128 -26.28 -29.47 47.33
N ASP A 129 -26.57 -28.36 46.65
CA ASP A 129 -27.89 -28.08 46.09
C ASP A 129 -28.25 -29.09 44.99
N LEU A 130 -27.30 -29.43 44.12
CA LEU A 130 -27.49 -30.47 43.10
C LEU A 130 -27.73 -31.84 43.75
N ALA A 131 -26.94 -32.22 44.76
CA ALA A 131 -27.13 -33.47 45.47
C ALA A 131 -28.53 -33.57 46.12
N THR A 132 -29.02 -32.45 46.67
CA THR A 132 -30.37 -32.35 47.23
C THR A 132 -31.44 -32.50 46.14
N ALA A 133 -31.25 -31.84 44.98
CA ALA A 133 -32.17 -31.94 43.85
C ALA A 133 -32.19 -33.36 43.24
N ASP A 134 -31.03 -34.01 43.16
CA ASP A 134 -30.87 -35.40 42.71
C ASP A 134 -31.65 -36.36 43.62
N ALA A 135 -31.47 -36.25 44.94
CA ALA A 135 -32.19 -37.10 45.90
C ALA A 135 -33.72 -36.92 45.80
N ASN A 136 -34.18 -35.67 45.68
CA ASN A 136 -35.61 -35.38 45.50
C ASN A 136 -36.16 -35.91 44.17
N TYR A 137 -35.39 -35.80 43.10
CA TYR A 137 -35.76 -36.36 41.80
C TYR A 137 -35.84 -37.88 41.84
N GLU A 138 -34.87 -38.58 42.42
CA GLU A 138 -34.90 -40.04 42.54
C GLU A 138 -36.10 -40.53 43.36
N LEU A 139 -36.44 -39.84 44.45
CA LEU A 139 -37.63 -40.14 45.23
C LEU A 139 -38.92 -39.94 44.41
N ALA A 140 -39.03 -38.83 43.67
CA ALA A 140 -40.19 -38.55 42.84
C ALA A 140 -40.29 -39.52 41.65
N ARG A 141 -39.16 -39.88 41.04
CA ARG A 141 -39.05 -40.85 39.94
C ARG A 141 -39.52 -42.23 40.37
N THR A 142 -38.96 -42.76 41.45
CA THR A 142 -39.35 -44.09 41.98
C THR A 142 -40.80 -44.12 42.43
N THR A 143 -41.31 -43.02 42.99
CA THR A 143 -42.73 -42.87 43.32
C THR A 143 -43.59 -42.90 42.06
N ASN A 144 -43.27 -42.11 41.04
CA ASN A 144 -43.99 -42.10 39.77
C ASN A 144 -44.01 -43.49 39.09
N GLU A 145 -42.86 -44.18 39.04
CA GLU A 145 -42.77 -45.54 38.50
C GLU A 145 -43.69 -46.52 39.25
N ARG A 146 -43.72 -46.44 40.59
CA ARG A 146 -44.63 -47.24 41.41
C ARG A 146 -46.10 -46.94 41.11
N TRP A 147 -46.48 -45.67 41.01
CA TRP A 147 -47.85 -45.26 40.73
C TRP A 147 -48.31 -45.63 39.31
N LYS A 148 -47.42 -45.59 38.32
CA LYS A 148 -47.70 -46.10 36.97
C LYS A 148 -48.02 -47.59 36.98
N GLY A 149 -47.30 -48.39 37.76
CA GLY A 149 -47.60 -49.80 37.95
C GLY A 149 -48.96 -50.03 38.60
N LEU A 150 -49.30 -49.25 39.64
CA LEU A 150 -50.60 -49.33 40.31
C LEU A 150 -51.76 -48.88 39.42
N LEU A 151 -51.54 -47.92 38.51
CA LEU A 151 -52.55 -47.49 37.55
C LEU A 151 -52.86 -48.60 36.54
N ALA A 152 -51.84 -49.35 36.10
CA ALA A 152 -52.01 -50.49 35.20
C ALA A 152 -52.81 -51.64 35.84
N THR A 153 -52.81 -51.73 37.18
CA THR A 153 -53.64 -52.67 37.94
C THR A 153 -54.93 -52.03 38.48
N GLU A 154 -55.32 -50.86 37.96
CA GLU A 154 -56.52 -50.10 38.35
C GLU A 154 -56.63 -49.83 39.87
N SER A 155 -55.50 -49.80 40.57
CA SER A 155 -55.43 -49.69 42.03
C SER A 155 -55.35 -48.24 42.53
N VAL A 156 -55.22 -47.28 41.61
CA VAL A 156 -55.15 -45.82 41.87
C VAL A 156 -55.89 -45.06 40.77
N SER A 157 -56.31 -43.83 41.06
CA SER A 157 -56.95 -42.98 40.04
C SER A 157 -55.94 -42.46 39.01
N GLN A 158 -56.43 -42.19 37.79
CA GLN A 158 -55.61 -41.57 36.75
C GLN A 158 -55.10 -40.18 37.17
N GLN A 159 -55.94 -39.39 37.84
CA GLN A 159 -55.57 -38.07 38.34
C GLN A 159 -54.38 -38.13 39.30
N ASP A 160 -54.36 -39.09 40.23
CA ASP A 160 -53.27 -39.21 41.19
C ASP A 160 -51.97 -39.64 40.50
N ALA A 161 -52.04 -40.56 39.54
CA ALA A 161 -50.89 -40.98 38.76
C ALA A 161 -50.32 -39.83 37.91
N ASP A 162 -51.19 -39.03 37.27
CA ASP A 162 -50.80 -37.84 36.52
C ASP A 162 -50.16 -36.78 37.44
N GLN A 163 -50.67 -36.62 38.65
CA GLN A 163 -50.07 -35.71 39.65
C GLN A 163 -48.66 -36.17 40.05
N ARG A 164 -48.41 -37.48 40.22
CA ARG A 164 -47.06 -38.00 40.50
C ARG A 164 -46.13 -37.89 39.29
N ALA A 165 -46.65 -38.05 38.08
CA ALA A 165 -45.89 -37.80 36.86
C ALA A 165 -45.48 -36.33 36.74
N GLY A 166 -46.39 -35.41 37.04
CA GLY A 166 -46.12 -33.97 37.10
C GLY A 166 -45.07 -33.60 38.15
N ASP A 167 -45.15 -34.17 39.35
CA ASP A 167 -44.14 -33.94 40.41
C ASP A 167 -42.75 -34.44 39.99
N ALA A 168 -42.65 -35.65 39.43
CA ALA A 168 -41.38 -36.18 38.94
C ALA A 168 -40.78 -35.30 37.82
N ALA A 169 -41.60 -34.80 36.90
CA ALA A 169 -41.16 -33.88 35.86
C ALA A 169 -40.68 -32.54 36.45
N ALA A 170 -41.39 -32.00 37.45
CA ALA A 170 -40.98 -30.77 38.13
C ALA A 170 -39.65 -30.94 38.88
N LYS A 171 -39.43 -32.08 39.57
CA LYS A 171 -38.15 -32.39 40.22
C LYS A 171 -37.02 -32.62 39.22
N ALA A 172 -37.30 -33.20 38.07
CA ALA A 172 -36.31 -33.32 36.98
C ALA A 172 -35.86 -31.94 36.47
N ALA A 173 -36.80 -31.01 36.30
CA ALA A 173 -36.48 -29.64 35.90
C ALA A 173 -35.66 -28.91 36.98
N ALA A 174 -36.01 -29.09 38.26
CA ALA A 174 -35.26 -28.52 39.37
C ALA A 174 -33.81 -29.04 39.42
N ARG A 175 -33.63 -30.35 39.24
CA ARG A 175 -32.30 -30.99 39.09
C ARG A 175 -31.50 -30.36 37.95
N GLN A 176 -32.11 -30.22 36.78
CA GLN A 176 -31.44 -29.64 35.62
C GLN A 176 -31.02 -28.18 35.87
N SER A 177 -31.85 -27.40 36.55
CA SER A 177 -31.53 -26.03 36.96
C SER A 177 -30.32 -25.99 37.91
N ALA A 178 -30.29 -26.86 38.92
CA ALA A 178 -29.16 -26.95 39.84
C ALA A 178 -27.87 -27.37 39.11
N ALA A 179 -27.95 -28.34 38.18
CA ALA A 179 -26.82 -28.78 37.37
C ALA A 179 -26.28 -27.66 36.47
N ALA A 180 -27.16 -26.83 35.90
CA ALA A 180 -26.76 -25.67 35.09
C ALA A 180 -26.05 -24.60 35.94
N ASN A 181 -26.53 -24.35 37.17
CA ASN A 181 -25.84 -23.42 38.08
C ASN A 181 -24.45 -23.94 38.48
N LEU A 182 -24.33 -25.25 38.74
CA LEU A 182 -23.03 -25.86 39.03
C LEU A 182 -22.06 -25.73 37.84
N ALA A 183 -22.53 -26.01 36.62
CA ALA A 183 -21.71 -25.87 35.42
C ALA A 183 -21.20 -24.43 35.23
N ARG A 184 -22.08 -23.43 35.42
CA ARG A 184 -21.71 -22.02 35.36
C ARG A 184 -20.59 -21.66 36.36
N LEU A 185 -20.62 -22.23 37.57
CA LEU A 185 -19.58 -21.96 38.58
C LEU A 185 -18.25 -22.67 38.25
N LYS A 186 -18.30 -23.88 37.68
CA LYS A 186 -17.10 -24.59 37.20
C LYS A 186 -16.40 -23.83 36.07
N ASP A 187 -17.15 -23.20 35.18
CA ASP A 187 -16.61 -22.37 34.10
C ASP A 187 -15.91 -21.08 34.60
N LEU A 188 -16.23 -20.64 35.83
CA LEU A 188 -15.59 -19.50 36.48
C LEU A 188 -14.31 -19.90 37.25
N GLU A 189 -14.23 -21.14 37.70
CA GLU A 189 -13.03 -21.71 38.34
C GLU A 189 -11.93 -22.07 37.31
N SER A 190 -12.33 -22.48 36.09
CA SER A 190 -11.43 -22.87 34.99
C SER A 190 -10.81 -21.71 34.22
#